data_AF-A0A1J3HPW9-F1
#
_entry.id   AF-A0A1J3HPW9-F1
#
_cell.length_a   1.000
_cell.length_b   1.000
_cell.length_c   1.000
_cell.angle_alpha   90.00
_cell.angle_beta   90.00
_cell.angle_gamma   90.00
#
_symmetry.space_group_name_H-M   'P 1'
#
loop_
_entity.id
_entity.type
_entity.pdbx_description
1 polymer ?
#
loop_
_entity_poly.entity_id
_entity_poly.type
_entity_poly.pdbx_seq_one_letter_code
_entity_poly.pdbx_strand_id
1 'polypeptide(L)'
;MKVAEILKDRRSWFRDCRCIETLSVIPTGNGGTIELVNTQMYAPTTLAAARDFWTLRYSTSLEDGSYVVCERSLTSATGGPDGPLSSTFVRAKMLSSGFLIRPCDGGGSIIHIVDHVDLDVSSVPEVLRPLYESSKVLAQKMTVAALRHVRQISQETSGEVQCSGGRQPAVLRTFSQRLCRGFNDAVNGFADDGWSPMSSDGGEDITIMINSSSSKFAGSQYSNSFLPSFGSGVLCAKASMLLQNVPPLLLIRFLREHRAEWADYGVDAYSAASLRATPFAVPCVRTGGFPSNQVILPLAQTLEHEEFLEVVRLGGHAYSPGDMGLSQDMYLLQLCSGIDENVVGGCAQLVFAPIDESFADDAPLLPSGFRVIPLDQKTTPNDHLSANRTRDLASSLDGSTKTDAETNSRLVLTIAFQFTYDNHSRDNVATMARHYVRNVVGSIQRVALAITPRPGSLQFPTSPEALTLV
;
A
#
# COMPACT_ATOMS: atom_id res chain seq x y z
N MET A 1 6.51 20.72 19.31
CA MET A 1 5.21 20.07 19.60
C MET A 1 4.53 19.53 18.34
N LYS A 2 4.07 20.37 17.39
CA LYS A 2 3.35 19.91 16.17
C LYS A 2 4.03 18.77 15.40
N VAL A 3 5.34 18.83 15.20
CA VAL A 3 6.11 17.76 14.52
C VAL A 3 6.03 16.43 15.28
N ALA A 4 6.08 16.46 16.61
CA ALA A 4 5.98 15.25 17.42
C ALA A 4 4.59 14.61 17.31
N GLU A 5 3.52 15.40 17.27
CA GLU A 5 2.15 14.92 17.08
C GLU A 5 1.99 14.22 15.72
N ILE A 6 2.52 14.82 14.65
CA ILE A 6 2.54 14.23 13.30
C ILE A 6 3.29 12.89 13.30
N LEU A 7 4.49 12.85 13.90
CA LEU A 7 5.31 11.62 13.93
C LEU A 7 4.69 10.53 14.81
N LYS A 8 3.99 10.88 15.90
CA LYS A 8 3.28 9.91 16.76
C LYS A 8 2.06 9.32 16.07
N ASP A 9 1.38 10.08 15.21
CA ASP A 9 0.24 9.61 14.42
C ASP A 9 0.68 8.76 13.21
N ARG A 10 1.27 7.58 13.47
CA ARG A 10 1.75 6.72 12.36
C ARG A 10 0.63 6.31 11.41
N ARG A 11 -0.64 6.32 11.81
CA ARG A 11 -1.76 5.96 10.92
C ARG A 11 -1.97 6.95 9.77
N SER A 12 -1.51 8.20 9.89
CA SER A 12 -1.67 9.20 8.83
C SER A 12 -0.56 9.17 7.77
N TRP A 13 0.53 8.44 7.99
CA TRP A 13 1.68 8.40 7.08
C TRP A 13 2.31 7.03 6.87
N PHE A 14 2.30 6.15 7.87
CA PHE A 14 2.87 4.82 7.76
C PHE A 14 1.86 3.85 7.14
N ARG A 15 1.98 3.60 5.84
CA ARG A 15 1.02 2.78 5.07
C ARG A 15 0.84 1.36 5.61
N ASP A 16 1.88 0.80 6.22
CA ASP A 16 1.84 -0.54 6.81
C ASP A 16 1.23 -0.54 8.23
N CYS A 17 0.97 0.61 8.83
CA CYS A 17 0.34 0.72 10.15
C CYS A 17 -1.18 0.51 10.06
N ARG A 18 -1.68 -0.60 10.62
CA ARG A 18 -3.12 -0.88 10.73
C ARG A 18 -3.77 -0.07 11.84
N CYS A 19 -3.19 -0.18 13.05
CA CYS A 19 -3.77 0.36 14.27
C CYS A 19 -2.66 0.77 15.24
N ILE A 20 -2.91 1.82 16.01
CA ILE A 20 -2.13 2.21 17.18
C ILE A 20 -3.12 2.48 18.29
N GLU A 21 -2.94 1.78 19.40
CA GLU A 21 -3.76 1.92 20.59
C GLU A 21 -2.87 2.26 21.78
N THR A 22 -3.18 3.36 22.46
CA THR A 22 -2.52 3.75 23.72
C THR A 22 -3.34 3.20 24.87
N LEU A 23 -2.80 2.21 25.56
CA LEU A 23 -3.50 1.43 26.58
C LEU A 23 -3.37 2.03 27.97
N SER A 24 -2.27 2.72 28.22
CA SER A 24 -2.02 3.41 29.48
C SER A 24 -1.10 4.60 29.26
N VAL A 25 -1.31 5.66 30.05
CA VAL A 25 -0.47 6.86 30.06
C VAL A 25 -0.11 7.16 31.50
N ILE A 26 1.19 7.23 31.77
CA ILE A 26 1.75 7.47 33.10
C ILE A 26 2.57 8.77 33.03
N PRO A 27 2.15 9.84 33.71
CA PRO A 27 2.96 11.05 33.80
C PRO A 27 4.19 10.79 34.67
N THR A 28 5.30 11.42 34.31
CA THR A 28 6.56 11.35 35.07
C THR A 28 6.83 12.66 35.80
N GLY A 29 7.56 12.60 36.92
CA GLY A 29 7.80 13.77 37.78
C GLY A 29 8.62 14.90 37.14
N ASN A 30 9.29 14.63 36.02
CA ASN A 30 10.06 15.61 35.24
C ASN A 30 9.29 16.20 34.04
N GLY A 31 7.96 16.05 34.01
CA GLY A 31 7.13 16.60 32.92
C GLY A 31 7.08 15.76 31.65
N GLY A 32 7.70 14.57 31.64
CA GLY A 32 7.55 13.59 30.57
C GLY A 32 6.33 12.68 30.73
N THR A 33 6.07 11.85 29.74
CA THR A 33 5.00 10.85 29.75
C THR A 33 5.52 9.49 29.30
N ILE A 34 5.05 8.42 29.94
CA ILE A 34 5.27 7.03 29.54
C ILE A 34 3.93 6.48 29.03
N GLU A 35 3.91 6.00 27.81
CA GLU A 35 2.73 5.42 27.16
C GLU A 35 2.98 3.92 26.92
N LEU A 36 2.01 3.08 27.29
CA LEU A 36 1.97 1.69 26.85
C LEU A 36 1.20 1.63 25.52
N VAL A 37 1.88 1.22 24.45
CA VAL A 37 1.35 1.31 23.09
C VAL A 37 1.37 -0.06 22.42
N ASN A 38 0.20 -0.46 21.90
CA ASN A 38 0.06 -1.58 20.99
C ASN A 38 -0.01 -1.06 19.55
N THR A 39 0.91 -1.49 18.69
CA THR A 39 0.93 -1.14 17.27
C THR A 39 0.75 -2.39 16.43
N GLN A 40 -0.24 -2.41 15.54
CA GLN A 40 -0.46 -3.49 14.59
C GLN A 40 -0.06 -3.05 13.18
N MET A 41 0.63 -3.93 12.46
CA MET A 41 1.08 -3.71 11.10
C MET A 41 0.50 -4.74 10.14
N TYR A 42 0.10 -4.28 8.95
CA TYR A 42 -0.30 -5.15 7.86
C TYR A 42 0.85 -6.03 7.38
N ALA A 43 0.53 -7.26 6.96
CA ALA A 43 1.44 -8.04 6.15
C ALA A 43 1.48 -7.45 4.72
N PRO A 44 2.68 -7.37 4.10
CA PRO A 44 2.82 -6.86 2.74
C PRO A 44 2.25 -7.83 1.69
N THR A 45 2.13 -9.12 2.02
CA THR A 45 1.69 -10.20 1.11
C THR A 45 0.76 -11.16 1.85
N THR A 46 0.09 -12.06 1.13
CA THR A 46 -0.73 -13.12 1.74
C THR A 46 0.08 -14.34 2.21
N LEU A 47 1.41 -14.32 2.05
CA LEU A 47 2.32 -15.45 2.28
C LEU A 47 3.00 -15.43 3.65
N ALA A 48 2.77 -14.38 4.45
CA ALA A 48 3.30 -14.25 5.80
C ALA A 48 2.26 -13.56 6.69
N ALA A 49 2.20 -13.94 7.96
CA ALA A 49 1.32 -13.32 8.94
C ALA A 49 1.68 -11.84 9.18
N ALA A 50 0.75 -11.06 9.71
CA ALA A 50 0.93 -9.66 10.09
C ALA A 50 1.78 -9.53 11.38
N ARG A 51 2.25 -8.31 11.71
CA ARG A 51 3.04 -8.08 12.94
C ARG A 51 2.32 -7.20 13.93
N ASP A 52 2.54 -7.44 15.21
CA ASP A 52 2.21 -6.49 16.27
C ASP A 52 3.44 -6.15 17.11
N PHE A 53 3.37 -5.00 17.77
CA PHE A 53 4.39 -4.49 18.68
C PHE A 53 3.73 -4.08 19.98
N TRP A 54 4.32 -4.55 21.07
CA TRP A 54 3.95 -4.15 22.42
C TRP A 54 5.08 -3.32 23.01
N THR A 55 4.87 -2.01 23.16
CA THR A 55 5.96 -1.05 23.42
C THR A 55 5.68 -0.10 24.57
N LEU A 56 6.74 0.33 25.26
CA LEU A 56 6.73 1.55 26.05
C LEU A 56 7.28 2.69 25.19
N ARG A 57 6.54 3.79 25.17
CA ARG A 57 6.97 5.04 24.55
C ARG A 57 7.13 6.10 25.64
N TYR A 58 8.36 6.54 25.86
CA TYR A 58 8.67 7.67 26.72
C TYR A 58 8.81 8.95 25.90
N SER A 59 8.15 10.02 26.29
CA SER A 59 8.26 11.33 25.64
C SER A 59 8.60 12.40 26.68
N THR A 60 9.56 13.28 26.40
CA THR A 60 9.88 14.40 27.30
C THR A 60 10.49 15.58 26.56
N SER A 61 10.42 16.76 27.20
CA SER A 61 11.15 17.95 26.76
C SER A 61 12.47 18.04 27.51
N LEU A 62 13.52 18.47 26.83
CA LEU A 62 14.86 18.68 27.38
C LEU A 62 15.09 20.16 27.71
N GLU A 63 16.13 20.45 28.51
CA GLU A 63 16.45 21.81 28.96
C GLU A 63 16.82 22.75 27.80
N ASP A 64 17.36 22.21 26.70
CA ASP A 64 17.71 22.95 25.48
C ASP A 64 16.51 23.24 24.57
N GLY A 65 15.29 22.89 24.99
CA GLY A 65 14.06 23.02 24.22
C GLY A 65 13.84 21.91 23.20
N SER A 66 14.73 20.91 23.12
CA SER A 66 14.53 19.73 22.29
C SER A 66 13.42 18.84 22.83
N TYR A 67 12.77 18.09 21.95
CA TYR A 67 11.75 17.10 22.32
C TYR A 67 12.20 15.71 21.89
N VAL A 68 12.21 14.76 22.82
CA VAL A 68 12.64 13.39 22.57
C VAL A 68 11.49 12.42 22.80
N VAL A 69 11.37 11.45 21.90
CA VAL A 69 10.50 10.30 22.04
C VAL A 69 11.36 9.06 21.89
N CYS A 70 11.36 8.20 22.89
CA CYS A 70 12.03 6.90 22.89
C CYS A 70 10.97 5.81 22.95
N GLU A 71 11.09 4.79 22.11
CA GLU A 71 10.17 3.66 22.07
C GLU A 71 10.95 2.34 22.08
N ARG A 72 10.47 1.38 22.87
CA ARG A 72 11.07 0.06 22.97
C ARG A 72 10.03 -0.97 23.36
N SER A 73 10.15 -2.20 22.86
CA SER A 73 9.29 -3.30 23.24
C SER A 73 9.48 -3.74 24.68
N LEU A 74 8.37 -4.02 25.34
CA LEU A 74 8.36 -4.73 26.62
C LEU A 74 8.50 -6.23 26.34
N THR A 75 9.51 -6.81 26.96
CA THR A 75 9.76 -8.24 26.99
C THR A 75 10.01 -8.66 28.44
N SER A 76 9.83 -9.93 28.74
CA SER A 76 10.31 -10.54 29.98
C SER A 76 11.78 -10.18 30.29
N ALA A 77 12.64 -10.12 29.27
CA ALA A 77 14.05 -9.73 29.41
C ALA A 77 14.26 -8.25 29.81
N THR A 78 13.30 -7.37 29.49
CA THR A 78 13.32 -5.96 29.90
C THR A 78 12.50 -5.70 31.17
N GLY A 79 12.06 -6.76 31.87
CA GLY A 79 11.32 -6.67 33.13
C GLY A 79 9.85 -6.26 32.99
N GLY A 80 9.27 -6.31 31.79
CA GLY A 80 7.87 -5.99 31.54
C GLY A 80 7.03 -7.22 31.22
N PRO A 81 5.69 -7.15 31.39
CA PRO A 81 4.80 -8.22 30.94
C PRO A 81 4.83 -8.32 29.42
N ASP A 82 4.93 -9.55 28.90
CA ASP A 82 4.74 -9.80 27.48
C ASP A 82 3.28 -9.43 27.13
N GLY A 83 3.10 -8.63 26.07
CA GLY A 83 1.75 -8.25 25.62
C GLY A 83 0.93 -9.49 25.23
N PRO A 84 -0.41 -9.38 25.21
CA PRO A 84 -1.31 -10.52 24.98
C PRO A 84 -0.93 -11.27 23.69
N LEU A 85 -0.97 -12.60 23.75
CA LEU A 85 -0.74 -13.42 22.56
C LEU A 85 -1.89 -13.23 21.58
N SER A 86 -1.54 -12.99 20.31
CA SER A 86 -2.50 -13.01 19.22
C SER A 86 -2.24 -14.23 18.34
N SER A 87 -3.30 -14.95 17.97
CA SER A 87 -3.20 -16.00 16.95
C SER A 87 -3.05 -15.44 15.53
N THR A 88 -3.28 -14.15 15.35
CA THR A 88 -3.33 -13.48 14.03
C THR A 88 -2.05 -12.72 13.70
N PHE A 89 -1.30 -12.32 14.72
CA PHE A 89 -0.09 -11.50 14.58
C PHE A 89 1.12 -12.24 15.14
N VAL A 90 2.25 -12.09 14.44
CA VAL A 90 3.57 -12.45 14.96
C VAL A 90 4.10 -11.26 15.76
N ARG A 91 4.51 -11.49 17.00
CA ARG A 91 5.05 -10.45 17.88
C ARG A 91 6.44 -10.03 17.43
N ALA A 92 6.54 -8.85 16.83
CA ALA A 92 7.79 -8.20 16.51
C ALA A 92 8.33 -7.44 17.72
N LYS A 93 9.63 -7.11 17.69
CA LYS A 93 10.32 -6.37 18.75
C LYS A 93 10.85 -5.06 18.22
N MET A 94 10.45 -3.98 18.87
CA MET A 94 11.11 -2.69 18.72
C MET A 94 12.28 -2.63 19.71
N LEU A 95 13.49 -2.48 19.20
CA LEU A 95 14.67 -2.22 20.00
C LEU A 95 14.73 -0.71 20.30
N SER A 96 15.89 -0.18 20.69
CA SER A 96 16.00 1.25 21.02
C SER A 96 15.73 2.12 19.79
N SER A 97 14.50 2.59 19.67
CA SER A 97 14.00 3.39 18.55
C SER A 97 13.41 4.70 19.06
N GLY A 98 13.13 5.63 18.16
CA GLY A 98 12.54 6.91 18.53
C GLY A 98 12.96 8.05 17.64
N PHE A 99 12.69 9.27 18.10
CA PHE A 99 13.09 10.48 17.40
C PHE A 99 13.41 11.63 18.34
N LEU A 100 14.34 12.48 17.90
CA LEU A 100 14.75 13.71 18.57
C LEU A 100 14.43 14.88 17.64
N ILE A 101 13.68 15.84 18.14
CA ILE A 101 13.31 17.07 17.45
C ILE A 101 14.02 18.22 18.14
N ARG A 102 14.92 18.89 17.41
CA ARG A 102 15.65 20.06 17.92
C ARG A 102 15.15 21.33 17.24
N PRO A 103 14.85 22.40 18.00
CA PRO A 103 14.51 23.68 17.41
C PRO A 103 15.71 24.26 16.64
N CYS A 104 15.44 25.08 15.63
CA CYS A 104 16.46 25.79 14.87
C CYS A 104 16.12 27.28 14.77
N ASP A 105 17.17 28.10 14.70
CA ASP A 105 17.04 29.52 14.41
C ASP A 105 16.35 29.70 13.05
N GLY A 106 15.33 30.56 12.98
CA GLY A 106 14.50 30.75 11.79
C GLY A 106 13.21 29.92 11.74
N GLY A 107 12.80 29.29 12.85
CA GLY A 107 11.47 28.66 12.98
C GLY A 107 11.37 27.24 12.40
N GLY A 108 12.51 26.66 12.00
CA GLY A 108 12.61 25.27 11.54
C GLY A 108 12.85 24.27 12.67
N SER A 109 13.01 22.99 12.31
CA SER A 109 13.40 21.94 13.24
C SER A 109 14.32 20.93 12.56
N ILE A 110 15.34 20.45 13.28
CA ILE A 110 16.14 19.30 12.87
C ILE A 110 15.54 18.05 13.52
N ILE A 111 15.19 17.08 12.68
CA ILE A 111 14.56 15.82 13.09
C ILE A 111 15.57 14.70 12.90
N HIS A 112 15.87 13.98 13.97
CA HIS A 112 16.65 12.74 13.95
C HIS A 112 15.72 11.57 14.25
N ILE A 113 15.72 10.53 13.42
CA ILE A 113 14.88 9.34 13.59
C ILE A 113 15.80 8.12 13.65
N VAL A 114 15.53 7.22 14.61
CA VAL A 114 16.22 5.94 14.76
C VAL A 114 15.16 4.84 14.76
N ASP A 115 15.20 3.99 13.75
CA ASP A 115 14.32 2.83 13.63
C ASP A 115 15.15 1.55 13.76
N HIS A 116 14.92 0.79 14.85
CA HIS A 116 15.58 -0.48 15.10
C HIS A 116 14.54 -1.52 15.49
N VAL A 117 14.21 -2.41 14.56
CA VAL A 117 13.17 -3.42 14.74
C VAL A 117 13.69 -4.81 14.37
N ASP A 118 13.18 -5.81 15.08
CA ASP A 118 13.27 -7.22 14.75
C ASP A 118 11.87 -7.71 14.40
N LEU A 119 11.66 -8.06 13.13
CA LEU A 119 10.38 -8.48 12.57
C LEU A 119 10.13 -9.99 12.64
N ASP A 120 10.92 -10.70 13.46
CA ASP A 120 10.92 -12.16 13.60
C ASP A 120 11.04 -12.87 12.26
N VAL A 121 12.17 -12.65 11.60
CA VAL A 121 12.49 -13.17 10.25
C VAL A 121 12.37 -14.70 10.18
N SER A 122 12.58 -15.40 11.30
CA SER A 122 12.41 -16.86 11.42
C SER A 122 10.99 -17.34 11.12
N SER A 123 9.98 -16.52 11.39
CA SER A 123 8.56 -16.84 11.14
C SER A 123 8.16 -16.78 9.66
N VAL A 124 9.06 -16.32 8.78
CA VAL A 124 8.76 -16.00 7.39
C VAL A 124 9.43 -17.00 6.43
N PRO A 125 8.73 -17.41 5.34
CA PRO A 125 9.35 -18.19 4.26
C PRO A 125 10.64 -17.55 3.75
N GLU A 126 11.64 -18.37 3.45
CA GLU A 126 12.99 -17.92 3.09
C GLU A 126 13.00 -16.89 1.96
N VAL A 127 12.16 -17.10 0.94
CA VAL A 127 12.05 -16.22 -0.22
C VAL A 127 11.57 -14.80 0.13
N LEU A 128 10.87 -14.61 1.24
CA LEU A 128 10.34 -13.31 1.68
C LEU A 128 11.19 -12.65 2.77
N ARG A 129 12.18 -13.35 3.35
CA ARG A 129 13.05 -12.81 4.40
C ARG A 129 13.68 -11.45 4.06
N PRO A 130 14.09 -11.16 2.80
CA PRO A 130 14.62 -9.84 2.44
C PRO A 130 13.68 -8.68 2.81
N LEU A 131 12.36 -8.90 2.83
CA LEU A 131 11.38 -7.87 3.20
C LEU A 131 11.36 -7.55 4.70
N TYR A 132 11.90 -8.44 5.53
CA TYR A 132 11.85 -8.36 7.00
C TYR A 132 13.22 -8.11 7.64
N GLU A 133 14.32 -8.45 6.94
CA GLU A 133 15.68 -8.22 7.43
C GLU A 133 16.36 -6.99 6.82
N SER A 134 15.84 -6.46 5.71
CA SER A 134 16.46 -5.33 5.00
C SER A 134 16.22 -4.01 5.71
N SER A 135 17.30 -3.43 6.25
CA SER A 135 17.30 -2.07 6.82
C SER A 135 16.91 -1.00 5.80
N LYS A 136 17.20 -1.23 4.52
CA LYS A 136 16.83 -0.32 3.43
C LYS A 136 15.31 -0.29 3.22
N VAL A 137 14.67 -1.46 3.21
CA VAL A 137 13.20 -1.58 3.09
C VAL A 137 12.53 -0.94 4.31
N LEU A 138 13.04 -1.20 5.52
CA LEU A 138 12.55 -0.57 6.74
C LEU A 138 12.66 0.96 6.68
N ALA A 139 13.85 1.48 6.35
CA ALA A 139 14.12 2.91 6.33
C ALA A 139 13.23 3.64 5.31
N GLN A 140 13.00 3.04 4.13
CA GLN A 140 12.10 3.63 3.14
C GLN A 140 10.65 3.68 3.60
N LYS A 141 10.14 2.58 4.16
CA LYS A 141 8.74 2.47 4.57
C LYS A 141 8.42 3.28 5.83
N MET A 142 9.39 3.48 6.71
CA MET A 142 9.19 4.13 8.00
C MET A 142 9.89 5.49 8.07
N THR A 143 11.21 5.53 8.10
CA THR A 143 11.99 6.76 8.29
C THR A 143 11.74 7.80 7.20
N VAL A 144 11.91 7.40 5.93
CA VAL A 144 11.80 8.29 4.78
C VAL A 144 10.35 8.73 4.59
N ALA A 145 9.39 7.80 4.73
CA ALA A 145 7.96 8.11 4.68
C ALA A 145 7.55 9.15 5.74
N ALA A 146 8.04 9.03 6.97
CA ALA A 146 7.78 9.99 8.04
C ALA A 146 8.30 11.40 7.69
N LEU A 147 9.56 11.49 7.24
CA LEU A 147 10.17 12.77 6.87
C LEU A 147 9.47 13.42 5.67
N ARG A 148 9.12 12.62 4.65
CA ARG A 148 8.35 13.08 3.49
C ARG A 148 6.99 13.62 3.91
N HIS A 149 6.30 12.94 4.82
CA HIS A 149 5.00 13.37 5.30
C HIS A 149 5.08 14.69 6.09
N VAL A 150 6.06 14.84 6.98
CA VAL A 150 6.29 16.09 7.71
C VAL A 150 6.58 17.24 6.72
N ARG A 151 7.43 16.99 5.71
CA ARG A 151 7.74 17.97 4.66
C ARG A 151 6.49 18.35 3.85
N GLN A 152 5.67 17.38 3.49
CA GLN A 152 4.42 17.60 2.76
C GLN A 152 3.45 18.48 3.58
N ILE A 153 3.20 18.17 4.85
CA ILE A 153 2.34 18.98 5.72
C ILE A 153 2.88 20.41 5.87
N SER A 154 4.20 20.56 5.99
CA SER A 154 4.84 21.87 6.11
C SER A 154 4.55 22.75 4.89
N GLN A 155 4.63 22.19 3.68
CA GLN A 155 4.39 22.93 2.43
C GLN A 155 2.91 23.19 2.14
N GLU A 156 2.04 22.25 2.51
CA GLU A 156 0.59 22.49 2.48
C GLU A 156 0.20 23.65 3.42
N THR A 157 0.88 23.76 4.57
CA THR A 157 0.64 24.84 5.54
C THR A 157 1.22 26.19 5.06
N SER A 158 2.30 26.19 4.27
CA SER A 158 2.90 27.41 3.72
C SER A 158 2.12 27.99 2.53
N GLY A 159 1.20 27.22 1.94
CA GLY A 159 0.42 27.63 0.77
C GLY A 159 1.16 27.51 -0.57
N GLU A 160 2.35 26.89 -0.59
CA GLU A 160 3.16 26.70 -1.80
C GLU A 160 2.57 25.63 -2.76
N VAL A 161 1.69 24.75 -2.27
CA VAL A 161 1.11 23.65 -3.06
C VAL A 161 -0.26 24.04 -3.59
N GLN A 162 -0.35 24.35 -4.89
CA GLN A 162 -1.63 24.47 -5.61
C GLN A 162 -2.00 23.11 -6.23
N CYS A 163 -3.01 22.43 -5.69
CA CYS A 163 -3.56 21.22 -6.33
C CYS A 163 -4.40 21.61 -7.56
N SER A 164 -4.11 20.97 -8.69
CA SER A 164 -4.93 21.03 -9.90
C SER A 164 -6.31 20.43 -9.62
N GLY A 165 -7.37 21.22 -9.67
CA GLY A 165 -8.75 20.73 -9.51
C GLY A 165 -9.53 21.24 -8.30
N GLY A 166 -9.00 22.20 -7.53
CA GLY A 166 -9.75 22.95 -6.53
C GLY A 166 -10.08 22.22 -5.22
N ARG A 167 -9.77 20.92 -5.10
CA ARG A 167 -9.85 20.19 -3.82
C ARG A 167 -8.63 20.46 -2.95
N GLN A 168 -8.84 20.52 -1.63
CA GLN A 168 -7.76 20.72 -0.68
C GLN A 168 -6.79 19.52 -0.69
N PRO A 169 -5.46 19.74 -0.58
CA PRO A 169 -4.46 18.66 -0.53
C PRO A 169 -4.77 17.59 0.52
N ALA A 170 -5.27 18.00 1.70
CA ALA A 170 -5.65 17.09 2.77
C ALA A 170 -6.74 16.07 2.36
N VAL A 171 -7.69 16.48 1.52
CA VAL A 171 -8.75 15.60 1.00
C VAL A 171 -8.15 14.53 0.08
N LEU A 172 -7.24 14.94 -0.81
CA LEU A 172 -6.57 14.03 -1.76
C LEU A 172 -5.65 13.03 -1.02
N ARG A 173 -4.97 13.49 0.04
CA ARG A 173 -4.23 12.59 0.94
C ARG A 173 -5.15 11.60 1.64
N THR A 174 -6.33 12.05 2.08
CA THR A 174 -7.33 11.19 2.71
C THR A 174 -7.80 10.10 1.76
N PHE A 175 -8.08 10.43 0.49
CA PHE A 175 -8.40 9.43 -0.53
C PHE A 175 -7.29 8.40 -0.72
N SER A 176 -6.04 8.86 -0.84
CA SER A 176 -4.87 7.97 -0.97
C SER A 176 -4.73 7.04 0.23
N GLN A 177 -4.93 7.55 1.46
CA GLN A 177 -4.93 6.75 2.69
C GLN A 177 -6.07 5.72 2.71
N ARG A 178 -7.28 6.11 2.31
CA ARG A 178 -8.44 5.21 2.26
C ARG A 178 -8.24 4.08 1.25
N LEU A 179 -7.67 4.36 0.07
CA LEU A 179 -7.32 3.36 -0.94
C LEU A 179 -6.28 2.36 -0.41
N CYS A 180 -5.13 2.86 0.09
CA CYS A 180 -4.07 1.99 0.63
C CYS A 180 -4.58 1.12 1.77
N ARG A 181 -5.32 1.71 2.71
CA ARG A 181 -5.84 0.99 3.87
C ARG A 181 -6.86 -0.07 3.48
N GLY A 182 -7.82 0.27 2.62
CA GLY A 182 -8.81 -0.70 2.17
C GLY A 182 -8.20 -1.85 1.36
N PHE A 183 -7.17 -1.59 0.56
CA PHE A 183 -6.42 -2.64 -0.12
C PHE A 183 -5.63 -3.52 0.86
N ASN A 184 -4.97 -2.91 1.86
CA ASN A 184 -4.28 -3.64 2.92
C ASN A 184 -5.23 -4.52 3.75
N ASP A 185 -6.42 -4.02 4.07
CA ASP A 185 -7.47 -4.78 4.74
C ASP A 185 -7.92 -5.98 3.88
N ALA A 186 -8.03 -5.80 2.56
CA ALA A 186 -8.38 -6.87 1.63
C ALA A 186 -7.30 -7.95 1.59
N VAL A 187 -6.02 -7.57 1.48
CA VAL A 187 -4.87 -8.48 1.49
C VAL A 187 -4.79 -9.27 2.80
N ASN A 188 -5.02 -8.63 3.95
CA ASN A 188 -4.84 -9.28 5.25
C ASN A 188 -6.09 -10.05 5.70
N GLY A 189 -7.29 -9.47 5.59
CA GLY A 189 -8.55 -10.14 5.93
C GLY A 189 -8.65 -10.52 7.41
N PHE A 190 -8.38 -9.58 8.32
CA PHE A 190 -8.38 -9.84 9.77
C PHE A 190 -9.77 -10.16 10.33
N ALA A 191 -9.82 -11.17 11.21
CA ALA A 191 -11.05 -11.61 11.88
C ALA A 191 -11.65 -10.51 12.78
N ASP A 192 -10.82 -9.69 13.43
CA ASP A 192 -11.28 -8.56 14.25
C ASP A 192 -12.11 -7.54 13.46
N ASP A 193 -11.89 -7.45 12.13
CA ASP A 193 -12.64 -6.58 11.23
C ASP A 193 -13.86 -7.29 10.61
N GLY A 194 -14.20 -8.49 11.06
CA GLY A 194 -15.34 -9.27 10.58
C GLY A 194 -15.07 -10.13 9.34
N TRP A 195 -13.81 -10.27 8.91
CA TRP A 195 -13.47 -11.17 7.82
C TRP A 195 -13.44 -12.62 8.26
N SER A 196 -13.95 -13.51 7.42
CA SER A 196 -13.89 -14.95 7.61
C SER A 196 -13.54 -15.65 6.30
N PRO A 197 -12.76 -16.74 6.31
CA PRO A 197 -12.49 -17.50 5.10
C PRO A 197 -13.76 -18.25 4.67
N MET A 198 -14.01 -18.30 3.36
CA MET A 198 -15.02 -19.17 2.81
C MET A 198 -14.42 -20.57 2.64
N SER A 199 -15.16 -21.62 3.01
CA SER A 199 -14.70 -23.01 2.87
C SER A 199 -14.25 -23.28 1.44
N SER A 200 -12.98 -23.66 1.28
CA SER A 200 -12.39 -24.06 -0.01
C SER A 200 -12.07 -25.55 0.03
N ASP A 201 -12.22 -26.24 -1.09
CA ASP A 201 -12.00 -27.70 -1.25
C ASP A 201 -10.50 -28.12 -1.20
N GLY A 202 -9.66 -27.37 -0.47
CA GLY A 202 -8.29 -27.76 -0.11
C GLY A 202 -7.22 -27.64 -1.21
N GLY A 203 -7.56 -27.16 -2.41
CA GLY A 203 -6.63 -27.10 -3.55
C GLY A 203 -6.57 -25.77 -4.32
N GLU A 204 -7.03 -24.65 -3.74
CA GLU A 204 -7.14 -23.37 -4.47
C GLU A 204 -6.00 -22.38 -4.13
N ASP A 205 -5.27 -21.91 -5.15
CA ASP A 205 -4.24 -20.85 -5.03
C ASP A 205 -4.80 -19.46 -4.69
N ILE A 206 -6.13 -19.31 -4.69
CA ILE A 206 -6.86 -18.07 -4.43
C ILE A 206 -7.65 -18.22 -3.14
N THR A 207 -7.40 -17.31 -2.20
CA THR A 207 -8.15 -17.24 -0.95
C THR A 207 -9.38 -16.35 -1.14
N ILE A 208 -10.54 -16.86 -0.73
CA ILE A 208 -11.79 -16.10 -0.68
C ILE A 208 -12.11 -15.78 0.78
N MET A 209 -12.17 -14.49 1.08
CA MET A 209 -12.59 -13.96 2.38
C MET A 209 -13.93 -13.26 2.23
N ILE A 210 -14.79 -13.39 3.23
CA ILE A 210 -16.10 -12.75 3.27
C ILE A 210 -16.25 -11.92 4.53
N ASN A 211 -16.90 -10.77 4.38
CA ASN A 211 -17.23 -9.86 5.45
C ASN A 211 -18.68 -9.45 5.33
N SER A 212 -19.52 -10.04 6.19
CA SER A 212 -20.95 -9.74 6.27
C SER A 212 -21.27 -8.57 7.19
N SER A 213 -20.26 -7.93 7.80
CA SER A 213 -20.48 -6.83 8.72
C SER A 213 -20.76 -5.54 7.96
N SER A 214 -21.87 -4.88 8.28
CA SER A 214 -22.27 -3.59 7.69
C SER A 214 -21.36 -2.42 8.12
N SER A 215 -20.43 -2.65 9.05
CA SER A 215 -19.62 -1.61 9.70
C SER A 215 -18.47 -1.08 8.83
N LYS A 216 -18.04 -1.78 7.77
CA LYS A 216 -16.94 -1.33 6.90
C LYS A 216 -17.24 -0.07 6.08
N PHE A 217 -18.51 0.26 5.88
CA PHE A 217 -18.92 1.48 5.18
C PHE A 217 -19.04 2.70 6.12
N ALA A 218 -18.97 2.49 7.43
CA ALA A 218 -18.89 3.55 8.41
C ALA A 218 -17.43 3.92 8.65
N GLY A 219 -16.95 4.95 7.93
CA GLY A 219 -15.69 5.60 8.28
C GLY A 219 -15.69 5.96 9.76
N SER A 220 -14.65 5.55 10.47
CA SER A 220 -14.47 5.83 11.90
C SER A 220 -14.48 7.33 12.16
N GLN A 221 -15.42 7.72 13.03
CA GLN A 221 -15.69 9.01 13.69
C GLN A 221 -16.58 10.00 12.92
N TYR A 222 -17.72 10.27 13.58
CA TYR A 222 -18.86 11.14 13.28
C TYR A 222 -20.08 10.48 12.60
N SER A 223 -21.15 10.48 13.40
CA SER A 223 -22.58 10.36 13.08
C SER A 223 -23.13 9.04 12.54
N ASN A 224 -23.99 8.43 13.36
CA ASN A 224 -25.21 7.74 12.90
C ASN A 224 -25.87 8.59 11.82
N SER A 225 -25.80 8.14 10.58
CA SER A 225 -26.52 8.75 9.47
C SER A 225 -26.87 7.62 8.52
N PHE A 226 -28.17 7.47 8.27
CA PHE A 226 -28.83 6.50 7.40
C PHE A 226 -27.97 6.11 6.19
N LEU A 227 -27.24 5.00 6.28
CA LEU A 227 -26.48 4.47 5.15
C LEU A 227 -27.45 3.81 4.16
N PRO A 228 -27.25 3.99 2.84
CA PRO A 228 -27.97 3.21 1.85
C PRO A 228 -27.74 1.73 2.11
N SER A 229 -28.75 0.90 1.89
CA SER A 229 -28.67 -0.56 2.05
C SER A 229 -27.74 -1.12 0.96
N PHE A 230 -26.43 -1.05 1.17
CA PHE A 230 -25.43 -1.72 0.37
C PHE A 230 -25.70 -3.24 0.41
N GLY A 231 -25.25 -3.96 -0.62
CA GLY A 231 -25.36 -5.42 -0.66
C GLY A 231 -24.95 -6.07 0.67
N SER A 232 -25.52 -7.24 0.95
CA SER A 232 -25.40 -7.89 2.26
C SER A 232 -23.98 -8.10 2.80
N GLY A 233 -22.93 -7.98 1.99
CA GLY A 233 -21.56 -7.90 2.46
C GLY A 233 -20.53 -7.65 1.36
N VAL A 234 -19.27 -7.75 1.75
CA VAL A 234 -18.10 -7.65 0.87
C VAL A 234 -17.37 -8.99 0.82
N LEU A 235 -16.99 -9.41 -0.37
CA LEU A 235 -16.15 -10.55 -0.67
C LEU A 235 -14.81 -10.07 -1.19
N CYS A 236 -13.72 -10.68 -0.75
CA CYS A 236 -12.36 -10.43 -1.24
C CYS A 236 -11.78 -11.72 -1.82
N ALA A 237 -11.33 -11.65 -3.07
CA ALA A 237 -10.52 -12.68 -3.70
C ALA A 237 -9.08 -12.19 -3.78
N LYS A 238 -8.15 -12.95 -3.19
CA LYS A 238 -6.75 -12.55 -3.06
C LYS A 238 -5.79 -13.71 -3.31
N ALA A 239 -4.63 -13.36 -3.84
CA ALA A 239 -3.54 -14.30 -4.10
C ALA A 239 -2.19 -13.58 -4.02
N SER A 240 -1.13 -14.33 -3.76
CA SER A 240 0.24 -13.86 -3.94
C SER A 240 1.04 -14.91 -4.69
N MET A 241 1.88 -14.48 -5.62
CA MET A 241 2.74 -15.36 -6.40
C MET A 241 4.16 -14.83 -6.47
N LEU A 242 5.12 -15.75 -6.60
CA LEU A 242 6.51 -15.45 -6.85
C LEU A 242 6.76 -15.48 -8.36
N LEU A 243 7.26 -14.37 -8.91
CA LEU A 243 7.71 -14.30 -10.31
C LEU A 243 9.23 -14.16 -10.34
N GLN A 244 9.85 -14.87 -11.28
CA GLN A 244 11.31 -14.88 -11.45
C GLN A 244 11.67 -14.17 -12.74
N ASN A 245 12.75 -13.40 -12.70
CA ASN A 245 13.33 -12.69 -13.83
C ASN A 245 12.36 -11.69 -14.49
N VAL A 246 11.40 -11.18 -13.73
CA VAL A 246 10.47 -10.16 -14.21
C VAL A 246 10.92 -8.80 -13.68
N PRO A 247 11.10 -7.79 -14.54
CA PRO A 247 11.36 -6.42 -14.10
C PRO A 247 10.12 -5.82 -13.40
N PRO A 248 10.19 -5.45 -12.11
CA PRO A 248 9.04 -4.95 -11.35
C PRO A 248 8.34 -3.75 -11.98
N LEU A 249 9.13 -2.81 -12.52
CA LEU A 249 8.60 -1.58 -13.13
C LEU A 249 7.89 -1.82 -14.45
N LEU A 250 8.38 -2.74 -15.29
CA LEU A 250 7.68 -3.08 -16.53
C LEU A 250 6.35 -3.74 -16.22
N LEU A 251 6.31 -4.61 -15.21
CA LEU A 251 5.07 -5.26 -14.79
C LEU A 251 4.03 -4.25 -14.28
N ILE A 252 4.41 -3.34 -13.39
CA ILE A 252 3.44 -2.37 -12.85
C ILE A 252 2.98 -1.35 -13.90
N ARG A 253 3.87 -0.93 -14.81
CA ARG A 253 3.50 -0.08 -15.94
C ARG A 253 2.53 -0.78 -16.88
N PHE A 254 2.80 -2.05 -17.21
CA PHE A 254 1.88 -2.86 -18.00
C PHE A 254 0.49 -2.95 -17.35
N LEU A 255 0.44 -3.24 -16.05
CA LEU A 255 -0.84 -3.34 -15.32
C LEU A 255 -1.64 -2.03 -15.38
N ARG A 256 -0.94 -0.88 -15.30
CA ARG A 256 -1.55 0.45 -15.37
C ARG A 256 -2.04 0.81 -16.77
N GLU A 257 -1.21 0.54 -17.79
CA GLU A 257 -1.43 1.01 -19.17
C GLU A 257 -2.33 0.05 -19.98
N HIS A 258 -2.28 -1.26 -19.69
CA HIS A 258 -2.97 -2.30 -20.44
C HIS A 258 -4.09 -2.95 -19.62
N ARG A 259 -4.94 -2.14 -18.96
CA ARG A 259 -6.08 -2.64 -18.17
C ARG A 259 -6.98 -3.61 -18.95
N ALA A 260 -7.21 -3.37 -20.23
CA ALA A 260 -8.05 -4.20 -21.09
C ALA A 260 -7.52 -5.64 -21.28
N GLU A 261 -6.23 -5.88 -21.05
CA GLU A 261 -5.61 -7.21 -21.19
C GLU A 261 -5.91 -8.14 -20.00
N TRP A 262 -6.30 -7.57 -18.86
CA TRP A 262 -6.53 -8.34 -17.63
C TRP A 262 -7.87 -8.07 -16.97
N ALA A 263 -8.49 -6.91 -17.17
CA ALA A 263 -9.77 -6.57 -16.56
C ALA A 263 -10.95 -7.00 -17.45
N ASP A 264 -11.96 -7.61 -16.83
CA ASP A 264 -13.24 -7.90 -17.45
C ASP A 264 -14.21 -6.73 -17.22
N TYR A 265 -14.64 -6.08 -18.30
CA TYR A 265 -15.57 -4.94 -18.23
C TYR A 265 -16.89 -5.29 -17.56
N GLY A 266 -17.43 -6.49 -17.78
CA GLY A 266 -18.69 -6.93 -17.18
C GLY A 266 -18.59 -7.09 -15.66
N VAL A 267 -17.47 -7.66 -15.18
CA VAL A 267 -17.22 -7.82 -13.74
C VAL A 267 -16.92 -6.49 -13.05
N ASP A 268 -16.15 -5.62 -13.69
CA ASP A 268 -15.87 -4.29 -13.17
C ASP A 268 -17.17 -3.44 -13.14
N ALA A 269 -18.00 -3.52 -14.18
CA ALA A 269 -19.31 -2.86 -14.23
C ALA A 269 -20.27 -3.37 -13.15
N TYR A 270 -20.30 -4.68 -12.88
CA TYR A 270 -21.06 -5.25 -11.76
C TYR A 270 -20.62 -4.64 -10.41
N SER A 271 -19.31 -4.55 -10.21
CA SER A 271 -18.71 -4.01 -8.98
C SER A 271 -19.01 -2.52 -8.80
N ALA A 272 -18.94 -1.74 -9.88
CA ALA A 272 -19.28 -0.33 -9.86
C ALA A 272 -20.78 -0.08 -9.67
N ALA A 273 -21.65 -0.84 -10.35
CA ALA A 273 -23.09 -0.71 -10.26
C ALA A 273 -23.60 -1.02 -8.84
N SER A 274 -23.00 -2.01 -8.18
CA SER A 274 -23.40 -2.44 -6.84
C SER A 274 -23.03 -1.42 -5.74
N LEU A 275 -22.11 -0.47 -6.02
CA LEU A 275 -21.82 0.67 -5.13
C LEU A 275 -22.69 1.90 -5.42
N ARG A 276 -23.34 1.97 -6.59
CA ARG A 276 -24.30 3.03 -6.96
C ARG A 276 -25.68 2.77 -6.31
N ALA A 277 -25.72 2.56 -5.00
CA ALA A 277 -26.95 2.25 -4.27
C ALA A 277 -27.79 3.49 -3.92
N THR A 278 -28.10 4.34 -4.90
CA THR A 278 -29.22 5.31 -4.79
C THR A 278 -30.13 5.25 -6.02
N PRO A 279 -31.38 4.76 -5.89
CA PRO A 279 -32.33 4.70 -7.01
C PRO A 279 -32.90 6.08 -7.43
N PHE A 280 -32.43 7.18 -6.82
CA PHE A 280 -32.92 8.55 -7.05
C PHE A 280 -31.82 9.61 -7.08
N ALA A 281 -30.64 9.31 -7.63
CA ALA A 281 -29.64 10.34 -7.89
C ALA A 281 -30.13 11.25 -9.03
N VAL A 282 -30.63 12.44 -8.68
CA VAL A 282 -30.85 13.52 -9.64
C VAL A 282 -29.48 13.90 -10.22
N PRO A 283 -29.29 13.98 -11.55
CA PRO A 283 -28.02 14.42 -12.12
C PRO A 283 -27.73 15.83 -11.65
N CYS A 284 -26.82 15.98 -10.69
CA CYS A 284 -26.37 17.30 -10.27
C CYS A 284 -25.37 17.79 -11.31
N VAL A 285 -25.80 18.72 -12.16
CA VAL A 285 -24.90 19.48 -13.04
C VAL A 285 -23.94 20.28 -12.16
N ARG A 286 -22.70 19.83 -12.02
CA ARG A 286 -21.61 20.66 -11.46
C ARG A 286 -20.70 21.21 -12.55
N THR A 287 -20.29 22.43 -12.30
CA THR A 287 -19.45 23.33 -13.10
C THR A 287 -17.98 22.89 -13.11
N GLY A 288 -17.72 21.68 -13.58
CA GLY A 288 -16.37 21.10 -13.65
C GLY A 288 -16.37 19.63 -14.07
N GLY A 289 -17.20 19.29 -15.07
CA GLY A 289 -17.32 17.93 -15.56
C GLY A 289 -15.98 17.37 -16.05
N PHE A 290 -15.82 16.05 -15.96
CA PHE A 290 -14.77 15.33 -16.68
C PHE A 290 -14.84 15.77 -18.14
N PRO A 291 -13.80 16.42 -18.71
CA PRO A 291 -13.86 16.84 -20.09
C PRO A 291 -14.08 15.57 -20.94
N SER A 292 -15.10 15.59 -21.80
CA SER A 292 -15.64 14.39 -22.45
C SER A 292 -14.63 13.59 -23.29
N ASN A 293 -13.43 14.14 -23.50
CA ASN A 293 -12.34 13.57 -24.29
C ASN A 293 -11.12 13.09 -23.45
N GLN A 294 -11.11 13.26 -22.12
CA GLN A 294 -10.00 12.77 -21.27
C GLN A 294 -10.35 11.40 -20.66
N VAL A 295 -9.47 10.43 -20.90
CA VAL A 295 -9.54 9.08 -20.31
C VAL A 295 -9.00 9.07 -18.87
N ILE A 296 -8.04 9.95 -18.56
CA ILE A 296 -7.38 10.05 -17.26
C ILE A 296 -7.35 11.50 -16.81
N LEU A 297 -7.81 11.76 -15.58
CA LEU A 297 -7.74 13.05 -14.90
C LEU A 297 -6.79 12.95 -13.69
N PRO A 298 -5.61 13.57 -13.72
CA PRO A 298 -4.72 13.61 -12.55
C PRO A 298 -5.30 14.52 -11.47
N LEU A 299 -5.37 14.04 -10.23
CA LEU A 299 -5.88 14.78 -9.06
C LEU A 299 -4.76 15.30 -8.17
N ALA A 300 -3.80 14.43 -7.83
CA ALA A 300 -2.71 14.76 -6.93
C ALA A 300 -1.45 14.00 -7.29
N GLN A 301 -0.32 14.62 -6.97
CA GLN A 301 0.99 14.02 -7.08
C GLN A 301 1.81 14.43 -5.85
N THR A 302 2.54 13.48 -5.27
CA THR A 302 3.46 13.81 -4.17
C THR A 302 4.68 14.56 -4.71
N LEU A 303 5.33 15.35 -3.86
CA LEU A 303 6.46 16.23 -4.24
C LEU A 303 7.59 15.49 -4.95
N GLU A 304 7.88 14.28 -4.50
CA GLU A 304 8.93 13.41 -5.06
C GLU A 304 8.40 12.52 -6.19
N HIS A 305 7.19 12.78 -6.68
CA HIS A 305 6.55 12.08 -7.81
C HIS A 305 6.41 10.56 -7.58
N GLU A 306 6.40 10.13 -6.32
CA GLU A 306 6.34 8.70 -5.97
C GLU A 306 4.93 8.14 -5.99
N GLU A 307 3.94 8.97 -5.65
CA GLU A 307 2.52 8.59 -5.61
C GLU A 307 1.70 9.54 -6.48
N PHE A 308 0.82 8.97 -7.30
CA PHE A 308 -0.10 9.67 -8.18
C PHE A 308 -1.52 9.21 -7.87
N LEU A 309 -2.41 10.17 -7.66
CA LEU A 309 -3.84 9.93 -7.55
C LEU A 309 -4.52 10.47 -8.81
N GLU A 310 -5.23 9.62 -9.53
CA GLU A 310 -5.89 9.94 -10.79
C GLU A 310 -7.29 9.34 -10.83
N VAL A 311 -8.18 9.92 -11.63
CA VAL A 311 -9.45 9.30 -11.99
C VAL A 311 -9.33 8.76 -13.40
N VAL A 312 -9.70 7.50 -13.58
CA VAL A 312 -9.71 6.82 -14.88
C VAL A 312 -11.15 6.61 -15.30
N ARG A 313 -11.52 7.14 -16.47
CA ARG A 313 -12.81 6.89 -17.11
C ARG A 313 -12.69 5.69 -18.04
N LEU A 314 -13.51 4.69 -17.83
CA LEU A 314 -13.61 3.49 -18.65
C LEU A 314 -14.91 3.58 -19.46
N GLY A 315 -14.75 3.72 -20.78
CA GLY A 315 -15.88 3.86 -21.70
C GLY A 315 -16.59 2.53 -21.90
N GLY A 316 -17.92 2.53 -21.75
CA GLY A 316 -18.74 1.38 -22.08
C GLY A 316 -18.76 1.09 -23.57
N HIS A 317 -18.52 -0.16 -23.94
CA HIS A 317 -18.69 -0.61 -25.31
C HIS A 317 -20.16 -1.02 -25.49
N ALA A 318 -20.92 -0.28 -26.30
CA ALA A 318 -22.26 -0.67 -26.69
C ALA A 318 -22.14 -1.88 -27.63
N TYR A 319 -22.42 -3.08 -27.14
CA TYR A 319 -22.36 -4.31 -27.93
C TYR A 319 -23.51 -4.45 -28.94
N SER A 320 -24.47 -3.51 -28.98
CA SER A 320 -25.62 -3.53 -29.88
C SER A 320 -26.16 -2.11 -30.17
N PRO A 321 -26.61 -1.82 -31.42
CA PRO A 321 -27.24 -0.55 -31.78
C PRO A 321 -28.57 -0.27 -31.05
N GLY A 322 -29.10 -1.23 -30.27
CA GLY A 322 -30.27 -1.04 -29.40
C GLY A 322 -29.97 -0.52 -27.98
N ASP A 323 -28.70 -0.60 -27.52
CA ASP A 323 -28.27 -0.27 -26.14
C ASP A 323 -27.49 1.05 -26.05
N MET A 324 -27.51 1.86 -27.11
CA MET A 324 -26.76 3.13 -27.20
C MET A 324 -27.14 4.15 -26.10
N GLY A 325 -28.29 3.98 -25.44
CA GLY A 325 -28.73 4.81 -24.32
C GLY A 325 -28.32 4.31 -22.92
N LEU A 326 -27.74 3.13 -22.79
CA LEU A 326 -27.41 2.47 -21.50
C LEU A 326 -25.91 2.28 -21.25
N SER A 327 -25.05 2.68 -22.20
CA SER A 327 -23.60 2.62 -22.02
C SER A 327 -23.14 3.65 -20.98
N GLN A 328 -23.25 3.30 -19.71
CA GLN A 328 -22.79 4.13 -18.61
C GLN A 328 -21.27 4.05 -18.50
N ASP A 329 -20.63 5.21 -18.51
CA ASP A 329 -19.22 5.30 -18.16
C ASP A 329 -18.99 4.82 -16.72
N MET A 330 -17.88 4.12 -16.53
CA MET A 330 -17.39 3.74 -15.21
C MET A 330 -16.19 4.62 -14.86
N TYR A 331 -16.16 5.12 -13.64
CA TYR A 331 -15.07 5.93 -13.12
C TYR A 331 -14.36 5.18 -12.01
N LEU A 332 -13.04 5.11 -12.09
CA LEU A 332 -12.19 4.53 -11.07
C LEU A 332 -11.31 5.62 -10.47
N LEU A 333 -11.29 5.73 -9.15
CA LEU A 333 -10.22 6.44 -8.46
C LEU A 333 -9.02 5.50 -8.36
N GLN A 334 -7.87 5.91 -8.88
CA GLN A 334 -6.67 5.10 -9.01
C GLN A 334 -5.48 5.78 -8.30
N LEU A 335 -4.83 5.01 -7.42
CA LEU A 335 -3.59 5.33 -6.76
C LEU A 335 -2.46 4.49 -7.35
N CYS A 336 -1.44 5.17 -7.84
CA CYS A 336 -0.23 4.61 -8.39
C CYS A 336 0.96 4.96 -7.49
N SER A 337 1.77 3.99 -7.11
CA SER A 337 2.98 4.20 -6.30
C SER A 337 4.18 3.43 -6.85
N GLY A 338 5.38 3.99 -6.76
CA GLY A 338 6.64 3.28 -7.07
C GLY A 338 6.85 2.98 -8.57
N ILE A 339 6.43 3.90 -9.44
CA ILE A 339 6.54 3.75 -10.92
C ILE A 339 7.88 4.29 -11.47
N ASP A 340 8.63 5.05 -10.66
CA ASP A 340 9.94 5.61 -11.02
C ASP A 340 11.11 4.68 -10.63
N GLU A 341 12.14 4.64 -11.48
CA GLU A 341 13.33 3.77 -11.38
C GLU A 341 14.23 4.13 -10.20
N ASN A 342 14.13 5.35 -9.67
CA ASN A 342 15.04 5.88 -8.66
C ASN A 342 14.74 5.40 -7.22
N VAL A 343 13.61 4.74 -6.97
CA VAL A 343 13.20 4.33 -5.62
C VAL A 343 13.65 2.89 -5.32
N VAL A 344 14.95 2.72 -5.09
CA VAL A 344 15.53 1.39 -4.85
C VAL A 344 15.02 0.82 -3.52
N GLY A 345 14.30 -0.31 -3.53
CA GLY A 345 13.76 -0.98 -2.33
C GLY A 345 12.28 -0.71 -2.03
N GLY A 346 11.61 0.13 -2.84
CA GLY A 346 10.18 0.43 -2.71
C GLY A 346 9.30 -0.65 -3.31
N CYS A 347 8.07 -0.81 -2.81
CA CYS A 347 7.06 -1.58 -3.53
C CYS A 347 6.35 -0.69 -4.54
N ALA A 348 6.02 -1.25 -5.70
CA ALA A 348 5.14 -0.60 -6.65
C ALA A 348 3.70 -1.06 -6.40
N GLN A 349 2.73 -0.13 -6.48
CA GLN A 349 1.31 -0.44 -6.25
C GLN A 349 0.44 0.24 -7.30
N LEU A 350 -0.60 -0.49 -7.71
CA LEU A 350 -1.69 0.02 -8.53
C LEU A 350 -2.98 -0.37 -7.80
N VAL A 351 -3.57 0.58 -7.09
CA VAL A 351 -4.78 0.37 -6.29
C VAL A 351 -5.89 1.26 -6.85
N PHE A 352 -7.06 0.71 -7.07
CA PHE A 352 -8.19 1.46 -7.60
C PHE A 352 -9.50 1.09 -6.91
N ALA A 353 -10.45 2.01 -6.89
CA ALA A 353 -11.81 1.77 -6.42
C ALA A 353 -12.81 2.44 -7.37
N PRO A 354 -13.95 1.80 -7.67
CA PRO A 354 -15.01 2.46 -8.41
C PRO A 354 -15.58 3.63 -7.61
N ILE A 355 -15.88 4.72 -8.32
CA ILE A 355 -16.50 5.92 -7.79
C ILE A 355 -17.74 6.27 -8.61
N ASP A 356 -18.65 7.00 -7.99
CA ASP A 356 -19.79 7.58 -8.66
C ASP A 356 -19.42 8.91 -9.34
N GLU A 357 -20.33 9.42 -10.18
CA GLU A 357 -20.14 10.72 -10.83
C GLU A 357 -20.14 11.88 -9.83
N SER A 358 -20.75 11.70 -8.65
CA SER A 358 -20.76 12.73 -7.60
C SER A 358 -19.37 12.94 -6.99
N PHE A 359 -18.56 11.86 -6.95
CA PHE A 359 -17.22 11.81 -6.41
C PHE A 359 -17.10 12.47 -5.04
N ALA A 360 -18.04 12.20 -4.13
CA ALA A 360 -18.08 12.81 -2.79
C ALA A 360 -16.84 12.45 -1.94
N ASP A 361 -16.42 13.36 -1.06
CA ASP A 361 -15.20 13.21 -0.24
C ASP A 361 -15.30 12.06 0.77
N ASP A 362 -16.51 11.73 1.20
CA ASP A 362 -16.88 10.69 2.15
C ASP A 362 -17.41 9.41 1.49
N ALA A 363 -17.51 9.37 0.16
CA ALA A 363 -18.04 8.21 -0.58
C ALA A 363 -17.29 6.91 -0.19
N PRO A 364 -17.98 5.79 0.06
CA PRO A 364 -17.33 4.54 0.40
C PRO A 364 -16.45 4.06 -0.76
N LEU A 365 -15.23 3.62 -0.44
CA LEU A 365 -14.31 3.05 -1.41
C LEU A 365 -14.19 1.56 -1.17
N LEU A 366 -14.17 0.80 -2.27
CA LEU A 366 -13.93 -0.65 -2.25
C LEU A 366 -12.64 -0.96 -3.05
N PRO A 367 -11.45 -0.82 -2.43
CA PRO A 367 -10.20 -0.83 -3.18
C PRO A 367 -9.80 -2.24 -3.64
N SER A 368 -9.37 -2.35 -4.89
CA SER A 368 -8.81 -3.55 -5.51
C SER A 368 -7.50 -3.21 -6.20
N GLY A 369 -6.67 -4.19 -6.51
CA GLY A 369 -5.50 -3.96 -7.36
C GLY A 369 -4.31 -4.86 -7.05
N PHE A 370 -3.13 -4.30 -7.23
CA PHE A 370 -1.86 -5.01 -7.33
C PHE A 370 -0.79 -4.36 -6.48
N ARG A 371 0.07 -5.20 -5.92
CA ARG A 371 1.32 -4.81 -5.27
C ARG A 371 2.45 -5.68 -5.79
N VAL A 372 3.50 -5.04 -6.28
CA VAL A 372 4.71 -5.68 -6.77
C VAL A 372 5.85 -5.30 -5.83
N ILE A 373 6.50 -6.30 -5.24
CA ILE A 373 7.60 -6.10 -4.31
C ILE A 373 8.84 -6.80 -4.86
N PRO A 374 9.92 -6.07 -5.21
CA PRO A 374 11.18 -6.69 -5.56
C PRO A 374 11.75 -7.45 -4.35
N LEU A 375 12.25 -8.64 -4.60
CA LEU A 375 13.03 -9.42 -3.65
C LEU A 375 14.48 -9.30 -4.09
N ASP A 376 15.17 -8.26 -3.61
CA ASP A 376 16.60 -8.13 -3.83
C ASP A 376 17.30 -9.32 -3.17
N GLN A 377 18.06 -10.09 -3.95
CA GLN A 377 18.98 -11.06 -3.37
C GLN A 377 20.15 -10.31 -2.77
N LYS A 378 20.48 -10.70 -1.53
CA LYS A 378 21.74 -10.36 -0.87
C LYS A 378 22.86 -10.57 -1.87
N THR A 379 23.46 -9.50 -2.36
CA THR A 379 24.83 -9.56 -2.90
C THR A 379 25.63 -10.14 -1.75
N THR A 380 26.03 -11.42 -1.88
CA THR A 380 26.81 -12.11 -0.86
C THR A 380 27.99 -11.20 -0.51
N PRO A 381 28.13 -10.77 0.76
CA PRO A 381 29.32 -10.07 1.19
C PRO A 381 30.42 -11.12 1.32
N ASN A 382 31.01 -11.53 0.19
CA ASN A 382 32.32 -12.14 0.21
C ASN A 382 33.44 -11.11 0.45
N ASP A 383 33.08 -9.88 0.82
CA ASP A 383 33.98 -8.90 1.41
C ASP A 383 34.01 -9.00 2.94
N HIS A 384 34.31 -10.19 3.47
CA HIS A 384 34.90 -10.30 4.81
C HIS A 384 36.38 -9.83 4.85
N LEU A 385 36.86 -9.18 3.79
CA LEU A 385 38.21 -8.62 3.69
C LEU A 385 38.27 -7.08 3.71
N SER A 386 37.14 -6.35 3.76
CA SER A 386 37.16 -4.88 3.69
C SER A 386 37.17 -4.15 5.04
N ALA A 387 37.06 -4.87 6.17
CA ALA A 387 37.13 -4.25 7.50
C ALA A 387 38.58 -3.92 7.97
N ASN A 388 39.62 -4.35 7.23
CA ASN A 388 41.02 -4.18 7.62
C ASN A 388 41.94 -3.63 6.50
N ARG A 389 41.46 -2.74 5.62
CA ARG A 389 42.35 -1.98 4.72
C ARG A 389 42.38 -0.50 5.06
N THR A 390 43.22 -0.22 6.04
CA THR A 390 43.91 1.05 6.18
C THR A 390 44.52 1.45 4.82
N ARG A 391 44.09 2.61 4.30
CA ARG A 391 44.90 3.57 3.54
C ARG A 391 45.74 2.99 2.37
N ASP A 392 45.21 3.05 1.15
CA ASP A 392 46.07 3.32 0.00
C ASP A 392 45.31 3.98 -1.17
N LEU A 393 45.65 5.22 -1.48
CA LEU A 393 45.15 6.01 -2.61
C LEU A 393 46.14 5.88 -3.77
N ALA A 394 46.36 4.65 -4.26
CA ALA A 394 47.21 4.39 -5.42
C ALA A 394 46.95 2.99 -6.01
N SER A 395 45.81 2.78 -6.65
CA SER A 395 45.71 1.76 -7.70
C SER A 395 44.68 2.19 -8.74
N SER A 396 45.14 3.11 -9.59
CA SER A 396 44.61 3.33 -10.92
C SER A 396 44.87 2.07 -11.77
N LEU A 397 43.88 1.74 -12.60
CA LEU A 397 44.00 0.97 -13.83
C LEU A 397 44.29 -0.53 -13.67
N ASP A 398 43.22 -1.32 -13.60
CA ASP A 398 43.12 -2.54 -14.41
C ASP A 398 41.65 -2.90 -14.64
N GLY A 399 41.29 -3.01 -15.92
CA GLY A 399 39.96 -3.38 -16.38
C GLY A 399 39.67 -4.83 -16.05
N SER A 400 38.78 -5.05 -15.09
CA SER A 400 38.19 -6.36 -14.85
C SER A 400 36.84 -6.44 -15.55
N THR A 401 36.78 -7.29 -16.57
CA THR A 401 35.57 -7.79 -17.21
C THR A 401 34.61 -8.28 -16.14
N LYS A 402 33.51 -7.55 -15.93
CA LYS A 402 32.37 -8.03 -15.13
C LYS A 402 31.81 -9.26 -15.85
N THR A 403 32.18 -10.44 -15.40
CA THR A 403 31.38 -11.64 -15.61
C THR A 403 30.00 -11.35 -15.04
N ASP A 404 28.99 -11.34 -15.91
CA ASP A 404 27.58 -11.22 -15.59
C ASP A 404 27.22 -12.24 -14.48
N ALA A 405 27.15 -11.76 -13.24
CA ALA A 405 26.36 -12.44 -12.24
C ALA A 405 24.91 -12.29 -12.72
N GLU A 406 24.33 -13.35 -13.25
CA GLU A 406 22.89 -13.44 -13.55
C GLU A 406 22.11 -12.88 -12.37
N THR A 407 21.64 -11.63 -12.50
CA THR A 407 20.76 -11.02 -11.52
C THR A 407 19.42 -11.72 -11.65
N ASN A 408 19.26 -12.84 -10.94
CA ASN A 408 17.99 -13.53 -10.79
C ASN A 408 17.03 -12.64 -9.98
N SER A 409 16.48 -11.62 -10.62
CA SER A 409 15.56 -10.67 -10.01
C SER A 409 14.25 -11.37 -9.73
N ARG A 410 13.94 -11.60 -8.45
CA ARG A 410 12.66 -12.18 -8.03
C ARG A 410 11.75 -11.06 -7.56
N LEU A 411 10.45 -11.24 -7.73
CA LEU A 411 9.46 -10.35 -7.17
C LEU A 411 8.27 -11.13 -6.63
N VAL A 412 7.56 -10.53 -5.69
CA VAL A 412 6.27 -11.02 -5.23
C VAL A 412 5.21 -10.09 -5.77
N LEU A 413 4.24 -10.68 -6.48
CA LEU A 413 3.03 -10.03 -6.88
C LEU A 413 1.91 -10.44 -5.92
N THR A 414 1.31 -9.48 -5.24
CA THR A 414 0.11 -9.66 -4.44
C THR A 414 -1.07 -8.98 -5.12
N ILE A 415 -2.18 -9.71 -5.22
CA ILE A 415 -3.41 -9.28 -5.89
C ILE A 415 -4.55 -9.39 -4.88
N ALA A 416 -5.41 -8.38 -4.83
CA ALA A 416 -6.66 -8.45 -4.09
C ALA A 416 -7.77 -7.71 -4.84
N PHE A 417 -8.90 -8.37 -5.05
CA PHE A 417 -10.09 -7.80 -5.65
C PHE A 417 -11.27 -7.96 -4.71
N GLN A 418 -12.01 -6.86 -4.53
CA GLN A 418 -13.16 -6.80 -3.64
C GLN A 418 -14.46 -6.62 -4.44
N PHE A 419 -15.49 -7.37 -4.05
CA PHE A 419 -16.80 -7.42 -4.67
C PHE A 419 -17.87 -7.31 -3.61
N THR A 420 -18.93 -6.54 -3.86
CA THR A 420 -20.14 -6.61 -3.03
C THR A 420 -20.99 -7.80 -3.44
N TYR A 421 -21.76 -8.37 -2.52
CA TYR A 421 -22.72 -9.43 -2.82
C TYR A 421 -24.00 -9.26 -2.00
N ASP A 422 -25.08 -9.88 -2.47
CA ASP A 422 -26.31 -10.07 -1.70
C ASP A 422 -26.37 -11.50 -1.15
N ASN A 423 -27.12 -11.72 -0.07
CA ASN A 423 -27.19 -13.05 0.58
C ASN A 423 -27.48 -14.21 -0.39
N HIS A 424 -28.33 -13.97 -1.39
CA HIS A 424 -28.73 -14.99 -2.37
C HIS A 424 -27.72 -15.15 -3.53
N SER A 425 -26.85 -14.16 -3.76
CA SER A 425 -25.85 -14.17 -4.83
C SER A 425 -24.43 -14.49 -4.34
N ARG A 426 -24.24 -14.61 -3.02
CA ARG A 426 -22.96 -14.89 -2.35
C ARG A 426 -22.10 -15.94 -3.06
N ASP A 427 -22.63 -17.15 -3.28
CA ASP A 427 -21.85 -18.26 -3.85
C ASP A 427 -21.54 -18.04 -5.34
N ASN A 428 -22.46 -17.38 -6.06
CA ASN A 428 -22.26 -17.00 -7.45
C ASN A 428 -21.16 -15.93 -7.57
N VAL A 429 -21.19 -14.91 -6.72
CA VAL A 429 -20.16 -13.86 -6.67
C VAL A 429 -18.82 -14.45 -6.25
N ALA A 430 -18.78 -15.39 -5.31
CA ALA A 430 -17.55 -16.09 -4.94
C ALA A 430 -16.95 -16.88 -6.11
N THR A 431 -17.79 -17.55 -6.90
CA THR A 431 -17.36 -18.31 -8.09
C THR A 431 -16.85 -17.38 -9.18
N MET A 432 -17.57 -16.28 -9.45
CA MET A 432 -17.18 -15.24 -10.39
C MET A 432 -15.86 -14.57 -9.98
N ALA A 433 -15.72 -14.18 -8.72
CA ALA A 433 -14.51 -13.56 -8.18
C ALA A 433 -13.29 -14.47 -8.28
N ARG A 434 -13.44 -15.77 -7.96
CA ARG A 434 -12.38 -16.76 -8.17
C ARG A 434 -11.98 -16.84 -9.63
N HIS A 435 -12.94 -16.96 -10.54
CA HIS A 435 -12.67 -17.07 -11.97
C HIS A 435 -11.97 -15.80 -12.52
N TYR A 436 -12.46 -14.62 -12.13
CA TYR A 436 -11.86 -13.35 -12.49
C TYR A 436 -10.40 -13.27 -12.04
N VAL A 437 -10.11 -13.55 -10.76
CA VAL A 437 -8.73 -13.51 -10.26
C VAL A 437 -7.85 -14.57 -10.94
N ARG A 438 -8.37 -15.77 -11.26
CA ARG A 438 -7.63 -16.78 -12.05
C ARG A 438 -7.26 -16.25 -13.44
N ASN A 439 -8.18 -15.59 -14.13
CA ASN A 439 -7.94 -15.03 -15.46
C ASN A 439 -6.92 -13.90 -15.41
N VAL A 440 -6.99 -13.04 -14.39
CA VAL A 440 -6.00 -11.99 -14.13
C VAL A 440 -4.62 -12.60 -13.89
N VAL A 441 -4.53 -13.60 -13.01
CA VAL A 441 -3.28 -14.34 -12.72
C VAL A 441 -2.70 -14.95 -13.99
N GLY A 442 -3.51 -15.65 -14.79
CA GLY A 442 -3.06 -16.26 -16.05
C GLY A 442 -2.59 -15.22 -17.08
N SER A 443 -3.24 -14.06 -17.16
CA SER A 443 -2.83 -12.97 -18.06
C SER A 443 -1.51 -12.35 -17.61
N ILE A 444 -1.32 -12.14 -16.31
CA ILE A 444 -0.07 -11.63 -15.76
C ILE A 444 1.07 -12.63 -15.95
N GLN A 445 0.84 -13.92 -15.77
CA GLN A 445 1.85 -14.95 -16.01
C GLN A 445 2.30 -14.97 -17.48
N ARG A 446 1.37 -14.82 -18.44
CA ARG A 446 1.72 -14.70 -19.87
C ARG A 446 2.60 -13.48 -20.14
N VAL A 447 2.24 -12.33 -19.55
CA VAL A 447 3.00 -11.07 -19.71
C VAL A 447 4.37 -11.19 -19.05
N ALA A 448 4.44 -11.75 -17.84
CA ALA A 448 5.68 -12.01 -17.12
C ALA A 448 6.66 -12.84 -17.97
N LEU A 449 6.18 -13.90 -18.63
CA LEU A 449 6.99 -14.70 -19.55
C LEU A 449 7.48 -13.89 -20.77
N ALA A 450 6.67 -12.96 -21.28
CA ALA A 450 7.03 -12.13 -22.42
C ALA A 450 8.07 -11.05 -22.08
N ILE A 451 8.01 -10.46 -20.88
CA ILE A 451 8.92 -9.39 -20.43
C ILE A 451 10.18 -9.90 -19.71
N THR A 452 10.27 -11.21 -19.50
CA THR A 452 11.47 -11.84 -18.94
C THR A 452 12.63 -11.70 -19.93
N PRO A 453 13.77 -11.09 -19.54
CA PRO A 453 14.91 -10.93 -20.43
C PRO A 453 15.45 -12.30 -20.84
N ARG A 454 15.61 -12.52 -22.16
CA ARG A 454 16.18 -13.75 -22.69
C ARG A 454 17.71 -13.73 -22.54
N PRO A 455 18.34 -14.79 -22.00
CA PRO A 455 19.80 -14.84 -21.91
C PRO A 455 20.42 -14.73 -23.31
N GLY A 456 21.23 -13.68 -23.54
CA GLY A 456 21.93 -13.43 -24.80
C GLY A 456 21.41 -12.27 -25.67
N SER A 457 20.37 -11.53 -25.28
CA SER A 457 19.88 -10.36 -26.03
C SER A 457 20.47 -9.05 -25.49
N LEU A 458 21.47 -8.49 -26.18
CA LEU A 458 22.01 -7.15 -25.94
C LEU A 458 21.14 -6.02 -26.56
N GLN A 459 19.82 -6.22 -26.69
CA GLN A 459 18.92 -5.20 -27.21
C GLN A 459 17.62 -5.15 -26.40
N PHE A 460 17.41 -4.02 -25.72
CA PHE A 460 16.10 -3.58 -25.26
C PHE A 460 15.26 -3.19 -26.49
N PRO A 461 14.05 -3.72 -26.69
CA PRO A 461 13.11 -3.12 -27.63
C PRO A 461 12.51 -1.88 -26.96
N THR A 462 12.96 -0.70 -27.36
CA THR A 462 12.27 0.56 -27.12
C THR A 462 11.05 0.64 -28.05
N SER A 463 9.98 -0.10 -27.76
CA SER A 463 8.59 0.16 -28.19
C SER A 463 7.71 -1.08 -27.94
N PRO A 464 6.54 -0.96 -27.28
CA PRO A 464 5.59 -2.06 -27.09
C PRO A 464 4.68 -2.35 -28.31
N GLU A 465 4.88 -1.71 -29.47
CA GLU A 465 3.98 -1.86 -30.62
C GLU A 465 4.23 -3.11 -31.50
N ALA A 466 5.21 -3.96 -31.20
CA ALA A 466 5.59 -5.07 -32.08
C ALA A 466 5.05 -6.46 -31.70
N LEU A 467 4.14 -6.59 -30.73
CA LEU A 467 3.63 -7.90 -30.26
C LEU A 467 2.24 -8.29 -30.80
N THR A 468 1.63 -7.50 -31.66
CA THR A 468 0.42 -7.89 -32.40
C THR A 468 0.80 -8.43 -33.77
N LEU A 469 1.21 -9.70 -33.83
CA LEU A 469 1.08 -10.63 -34.97
C LEU A 469 1.97 -11.86 -34.68
N VAL A 470 1.41 -12.87 -34.00
CA VAL A 470 1.39 -14.31 -34.36
C VAL A 470 0.43 -15.02 -33.40
#